data_AF-A0A351C732-F1
#
_entry.id   AF-A0A351C732-F1
#
_cell.length_a   1.000
_cell.length_b   1.000
_cell.length_c   1.000
_cell.angle_alpha   90.00
_cell.angle_beta   90.00
_cell.angle_gamma   90.00
#
_symmetry.space_group_name_H-M   'P 1'
#
loop_
_entity.id
_entity.type
_entity.pdbx_description
1 polymer ?
#
loop_
_entity_poly.entity_id
_entity_poly.type
_entity_poly.pdbx_seq_one_letter_code
_entity_poly.pdbx_strand_id
1 'polypeptide(L)'
;MTRCIKFILRARIYHRITMKTCRYLGFLILLLVAASYMQPAQAQEGPSILIITAHPDDDASFAATIHRITHNLGGTADLALITNGAGGYRFSTFAEDIYGLELTNPEIAKKHIPAIRKKELMAGGSIIGLRDYTFIDQPDTGKTFDADAVMDNEWDVELVARVLDRVLADGDYDFVFTMVPVPSTHAHHKAASIFALEAVSRMATANRPIVLAGSSQSTFPPESFTFRMLEGHPLTTLSDEHGPWGFNRNTKLGLDDRLNYNIIRNWLIAEHKSQGTMQTYMSLGESWETYWLYEMNGPEAVPTVQALFDAVVDVK
;
A
#
# COMPACT_ATOMS: atom_id res chain seq x y z
N MET A 1 14.91 -86.76 -15.99
CA MET A 1 15.75 -85.55 -15.78
C MET A 1 15.16 -84.24 -16.32
N THR A 2 14.00 -84.25 -17.01
CA THR A 2 13.48 -83.10 -17.79
C THR A 2 12.41 -82.25 -17.08
N ARG A 3 11.91 -82.65 -15.91
CA ARG A 3 10.87 -81.91 -15.16
C ARG A 3 11.43 -80.88 -14.17
N CYS A 4 12.65 -81.05 -13.65
CA CYS A 4 13.26 -80.09 -12.70
C CYS A 4 13.68 -78.75 -13.35
N ILE A 5 14.08 -78.75 -14.63
CA ILE A 5 14.64 -77.54 -15.27
C ILE A 5 13.53 -76.52 -15.62
N LYS A 6 12.31 -76.96 -15.92
CA LYS A 6 11.18 -76.06 -16.24
C LYS A 6 10.65 -75.28 -15.02
N PHE A 7 10.85 -75.78 -13.81
CA PHE A 7 10.39 -75.10 -12.58
C PHE A 7 11.31 -73.94 -12.18
N ILE A 8 12.63 -74.10 -12.36
CA ILE A 8 13.64 -73.09 -12.00
C ILE A 8 13.61 -71.89 -12.97
N LEU A 9 13.33 -72.11 -14.27
CA LEU A 9 13.20 -71.00 -15.23
C LEU A 9 11.95 -70.14 -15.00
N ARG A 10 10.80 -70.74 -14.62
CA ARG A 10 9.57 -69.97 -14.33
C ARG A 10 9.72 -69.11 -13.07
N ALA A 11 10.37 -69.60 -12.02
CA ALA A 11 10.60 -68.83 -10.79
C ALA A 11 11.51 -67.60 -11.01
N ARG A 12 12.55 -67.71 -11.85
CA ARG A 12 13.44 -66.58 -12.17
C ARG A 12 12.78 -65.48 -13.01
N ILE A 13 11.82 -65.84 -13.88
CA ILE A 13 11.08 -64.87 -14.70
C ILE A 13 10.08 -64.10 -13.83
N TYR A 14 9.33 -64.78 -12.96
CA TYR A 14 8.41 -64.10 -12.02
C TYR A 14 9.17 -63.17 -11.06
N HIS A 15 10.32 -63.59 -10.52
CA HIS A 15 11.10 -62.74 -9.60
C HIS A 15 11.67 -61.48 -10.30
N ARG A 16 12.10 -61.58 -11.57
CA ARG A 16 12.56 -60.40 -12.35
C ARG A 16 11.43 -59.46 -12.76
N ILE A 17 10.23 -59.95 -13.02
CA ILE A 17 9.06 -59.10 -13.33
C ILE A 17 8.60 -58.36 -12.07
N THR A 18 8.50 -59.06 -10.93
CA THR A 18 8.06 -58.49 -9.64
C THR A 18 9.01 -57.40 -9.10
N MET A 19 10.32 -57.56 -9.29
CA MET A 19 11.32 -56.55 -8.88
C MET A 19 11.32 -55.30 -9.78
N LYS A 20 10.94 -55.43 -11.05
CA LYS A 20 10.83 -54.28 -11.96
C LYS A 20 9.55 -53.48 -11.66
N THR A 21 8.42 -54.14 -11.46
CA THR A 21 7.16 -53.46 -11.09
C THR A 21 7.23 -52.78 -9.72
N CYS A 22 7.92 -53.36 -8.71
CA CYS A 22 8.16 -52.66 -7.43
C CYS A 22 9.03 -51.42 -7.57
N ARG A 23 10.00 -51.41 -8.51
CA ARG A 23 10.85 -50.23 -8.77
C ARG A 23 10.07 -49.11 -9.46
N TYR A 24 9.23 -49.43 -10.43
CA TYR A 24 8.37 -48.43 -11.08
C TYR A 24 7.28 -47.91 -10.14
N LEU A 25 6.72 -48.77 -9.28
CA LEU A 25 5.73 -48.37 -8.28
C LEU A 25 6.35 -47.46 -7.20
N GLY A 26 7.56 -47.79 -6.73
CA GLY A 26 8.30 -46.94 -5.80
C GLY A 26 8.66 -45.57 -6.42
N PHE A 27 9.07 -45.55 -7.69
CA PHE A 27 9.37 -44.30 -8.40
C PHE A 27 8.11 -43.45 -8.67
N LEU A 28 6.97 -44.09 -8.97
CA LEU A 28 5.68 -43.42 -9.15
C LEU A 28 5.16 -42.83 -7.83
N ILE A 29 5.31 -43.55 -6.72
CA ILE A 29 4.96 -43.04 -5.38
C ILE A 29 5.87 -41.87 -5.01
N LEU A 30 7.17 -41.94 -5.30
CA LEU A 30 8.10 -40.83 -5.05
C LEU A 30 7.76 -39.59 -5.87
N LEU A 31 7.35 -39.75 -7.13
CA LEU A 31 6.88 -38.66 -8.00
C LEU A 31 5.57 -38.05 -7.52
N LEU A 32 4.61 -38.86 -7.05
CA LEU A 32 3.34 -38.37 -6.50
C LEU A 32 3.55 -37.63 -5.17
N VAL A 33 4.48 -38.10 -4.33
CA VAL A 33 4.87 -37.41 -3.09
C VAL A 33 5.59 -36.09 -3.41
N ALA A 34 6.54 -36.08 -4.36
CA ALA A 34 7.20 -34.85 -4.79
C ALA A 34 6.21 -33.83 -5.40
N ALA A 35 5.23 -34.29 -6.18
CA ALA A 35 4.17 -33.44 -6.72
C ALA A 35 3.24 -32.89 -5.62
N SER A 36 3.01 -33.63 -4.54
CA SER A 36 2.20 -33.14 -3.40
C SER A 36 2.90 -32.08 -2.54
N TYR A 37 4.23 -31.94 -2.65
CA TYR A 37 4.99 -30.84 -2.03
C TYR A 37 5.15 -29.62 -2.94
N MET A 38 4.85 -29.74 -4.24
CA MET A 38 4.67 -28.58 -5.11
C MET A 38 3.24 -28.09 -4.96
N GLN A 39 2.92 -27.46 -3.82
CA GLN A 39 1.80 -26.54 -3.84
C GLN A 39 2.14 -25.46 -4.89
N PRO A 40 1.25 -25.15 -5.85
CA PRO A 40 1.42 -23.92 -6.60
C PRO A 40 1.57 -22.80 -5.57
N ALA A 41 2.58 -21.93 -5.73
CA ALA A 41 2.57 -20.66 -5.04
C ALA A 41 1.18 -20.08 -5.30
N GLN A 42 0.39 -19.91 -4.25
CA GLN A 42 -0.93 -19.33 -4.37
C GLN A 42 -0.66 -17.94 -4.95
N ALA A 43 -0.93 -17.78 -6.24
CA ALA A 43 -0.80 -16.49 -6.89
C ALA A 43 -1.63 -15.54 -6.03
N GLN A 44 -1.04 -14.45 -5.60
CA GLN A 44 -1.77 -13.44 -4.86
C GLN A 44 -2.95 -13.01 -5.73
N GLU A 45 -4.17 -13.40 -5.32
CA GLU A 45 -5.36 -13.30 -6.19
C GLU A 45 -5.88 -11.86 -6.30
N GLY A 46 -5.39 -10.93 -5.47
CA GLY A 46 -5.77 -9.52 -5.47
C GLY A 46 -4.57 -8.57 -5.48
N PRO A 47 -4.79 -7.28 -5.80
CA PRO A 47 -3.72 -6.32 -6.00
C PRO A 47 -2.90 -6.06 -4.71
N SER A 48 -1.58 -5.96 -4.85
CA SER A 48 -0.65 -5.62 -3.76
C SER A 48 -0.25 -4.15 -3.84
N ILE A 49 -0.52 -3.39 -2.77
CA ILE A 49 -0.34 -1.93 -2.71
C ILE A 49 0.69 -1.57 -1.65
N LEU A 50 1.64 -0.70 -2.00
CA LEU A 50 2.44 0.05 -1.03
C LEU A 50 1.95 1.49 -0.96
N ILE A 51 1.58 1.96 0.23
CA ILE A 51 1.27 3.36 0.48
C ILE A 51 2.52 4.04 1.01
N ILE A 52 2.94 5.15 0.40
CA ILE A 52 4.07 5.95 0.88
C ILE A 52 3.55 7.33 1.27
N THR A 53 3.62 7.65 2.57
CA THR A 53 3.09 8.90 3.13
C THR A 53 4.09 9.62 4.01
N ALA A 54 3.85 10.91 4.20
CA ALA A 54 4.70 11.75 5.04
C ALA A 54 4.33 11.63 6.51
N HIS A 55 3.04 11.78 6.84
CA HIS A 55 2.57 11.89 8.21
C HIS A 55 1.59 10.77 8.61
N PRO A 56 1.52 10.45 9.91
CA PRO A 56 0.53 9.51 10.43
C PRO A 56 -0.88 10.14 10.47
N ASP A 57 -1.65 9.95 9.41
CA ASP A 57 -3.03 10.43 9.12
C ASP A 57 -3.28 10.54 7.61
N ASP A 58 -2.21 10.66 6.82
CA ASP A 58 -2.28 10.79 5.36
C ASP A 58 -2.97 9.61 4.66
N ASP A 59 -2.96 8.43 5.28
CA ASP A 59 -3.64 7.21 4.84
C ASP A 59 -5.17 7.37 4.75
N ALA A 60 -5.74 8.34 5.48
CA ALA A 60 -7.14 8.74 5.35
C ALA A 60 -7.51 9.20 3.93
N SER A 61 -6.53 9.58 3.09
CA SER A 61 -6.73 9.98 1.70
C SER A 61 -7.08 8.81 0.78
N PHE A 62 -6.79 7.58 1.20
CA PHE A 62 -6.95 6.34 0.41
C PHE A 62 -7.87 5.33 1.09
N ALA A 63 -8.50 5.71 2.21
CA ALA A 63 -9.13 4.80 3.17
C ALA A 63 -10.15 3.86 2.52
N ALA A 64 -11.06 4.38 1.68
CA ALA A 64 -12.10 3.58 1.08
C ALA A 64 -11.58 2.65 -0.02
N THR A 65 -10.67 3.15 -0.86
CA THR A 65 -10.04 2.36 -1.93
C THR A 65 -9.23 1.21 -1.33
N ILE A 66 -8.42 1.49 -0.30
CA ILE A 66 -7.62 0.46 0.38
C ILE A 66 -8.52 -0.54 1.10
N HIS A 67 -9.55 -0.09 1.81
CA HIS A 67 -10.52 -0.99 2.41
C HIS A 67 -11.16 -1.92 1.37
N ARG A 68 -11.54 -1.41 0.20
CA ARG A 68 -12.10 -2.24 -0.88
C ARG A 68 -11.11 -3.29 -1.37
N ILE A 69 -9.88 -2.88 -1.63
CA ILE A 69 -8.81 -3.78 -2.08
C ILE A 69 -8.61 -4.92 -1.09
N THR A 70 -8.45 -4.60 0.19
CA THR A 70 -8.08 -5.57 1.24
C THR A 70 -9.25 -6.44 1.68
N HIS A 71 -10.46 -5.90 1.77
CA HIS A 71 -11.61 -6.62 2.31
C HIS A 71 -12.48 -7.30 1.26
N ASN A 72 -12.43 -6.84 0.00
CA ASN A 72 -13.33 -7.34 -1.04
C ASN A 72 -12.63 -7.94 -2.24
N LEU A 73 -11.42 -7.47 -2.58
CA LEU A 73 -10.68 -7.97 -3.74
C LEU A 73 -9.59 -8.97 -3.38
N GLY A 74 -9.45 -9.33 -2.10
CA GLY A 74 -8.40 -10.24 -1.64
C GLY A 74 -6.98 -9.70 -1.82
N GLY A 75 -6.82 -8.39 -2.00
CA GLY A 75 -5.54 -7.73 -2.12
C GLY A 75 -4.88 -7.46 -0.78
N THR A 76 -3.67 -6.89 -0.81
CA THR A 76 -2.91 -6.51 0.38
C THR A 76 -2.48 -5.06 0.30
N ALA A 77 -2.32 -4.42 1.45
CA ALA A 77 -1.79 -3.08 1.54
C ALA A 77 -0.80 -2.98 2.71
N ASP A 78 0.37 -2.44 2.42
CA ASP A 78 1.41 -2.12 3.40
C ASP A 78 1.71 -0.61 3.33
N LEU A 79 2.32 -0.04 4.37
CA LEU A 79 2.57 1.39 4.46
C LEU A 79 4.02 1.70 4.85
N ALA A 80 4.69 2.58 4.09
CA ALA A 80 5.94 3.21 4.47
C ALA A 80 5.68 4.66 4.89
N LEU A 81 5.93 4.96 6.18
CA LEU A 81 5.78 6.28 6.75
C LEU A 81 7.15 6.95 6.88
N ILE A 82 7.32 8.11 6.26
CA ILE A 82 8.61 8.81 6.26
C ILE A 82 8.87 9.50 7.61
N THR A 83 7.93 10.29 8.11
CA THR A 83 8.18 11.11 9.31
C THR A 83 7.67 10.48 10.60
N ASN A 84 8.17 10.99 11.73
CA ASN A 84 7.68 10.66 13.06
C ASN A 84 6.41 11.43 13.47
N GLY A 85 5.92 12.37 12.64
CA GLY A 85 4.68 13.13 12.85
C GLY A 85 4.68 14.08 14.06
N ALA A 86 5.84 14.45 14.60
CA ALA A 86 5.95 15.30 15.79
C ALA A 86 5.59 16.78 15.57
N GLY A 87 5.64 17.28 14.33
CA GLY A 87 5.44 18.69 14.00
C GLY A 87 3.98 19.17 14.14
N GLY A 88 3.02 18.23 14.08
CA GLY A 88 1.58 18.50 14.22
C GLY A 88 1.08 18.76 15.65
N TYR A 89 1.97 18.80 16.66
CA TYR A 89 1.62 18.80 18.08
C TYR A 89 0.65 19.90 18.55
N ARG A 90 0.61 21.04 17.85
CA ARG A 90 -0.29 22.16 18.18
C ARG A 90 -1.77 21.81 18.05
N PHE A 91 -2.10 20.74 17.34
CA PHE A 91 -3.46 20.26 17.15
C PHE A 91 -3.86 19.16 18.14
N SER A 92 -3.03 18.87 19.14
CA SER A 92 -3.27 17.80 20.12
C SER A 92 -4.11 18.23 21.33
N THR A 93 -4.72 19.42 21.35
CA THR A 93 -5.44 19.98 22.51
C THR A 93 -6.45 19.00 23.12
N PHE A 94 -7.32 18.38 22.31
CA PHE A 94 -8.30 17.41 22.82
C PHE A 94 -7.69 16.04 23.17
N ALA A 95 -6.50 15.74 22.65
CA ALA A 95 -5.80 14.50 22.93
C ALA A 95 -5.09 14.53 24.29
N GLU A 96 -4.83 15.71 24.86
CA GLU A 96 -4.22 15.85 26.18
C GLU A 96 -5.05 15.14 27.26
N ASP A 97 -6.38 15.28 27.22
CA ASP A 97 -7.31 14.60 28.13
C ASP A 97 -7.32 13.07 27.95
N ILE A 98 -7.09 12.61 26.73
CA ILE A 98 -7.09 11.17 26.37
C ILE A 98 -5.79 10.51 26.85
N TYR A 99 -4.67 11.20 26.66
CA TYR A 99 -3.33 10.65 26.93
C TYR A 99 -2.76 11.06 28.29
N GLY A 100 -3.38 12.01 28.99
CA GLY A 100 -2.91 12.52 30.28
C GLY A 100 -1.57 13.25 30.19
N LEU A 101 -1.30 13.89 29.05
CA LEU A 101 -0.03 14.56 28.72
C LEU A 101 -0.30 15.94 28.12
N GLU A 102 0.53 16.92 28.45
CA GLU A 102 0.50 18.25 27.83
C GLU A 102 1.10 18.19 26.41
N LEU A 103 0.42 17.53 25.48
CA LEU A 103 0.91 17.27 24.11
C LEU A 103 1.06 18.55 23.26
N THR A 104 0.45 19.67 23.65
CA THR A 104 0.66 20.97 23.01
C THR A 104 1.96 21.66 23.47
N ASN A 105 2.65 21.12 24.49
CA ASN A 105 3.98 21.52 24.88
C ASN A 105 5.02 20.84 23.97
N PRO A 106 5.91 21.59 23.28
CA PRO A 106 6.83 21.02 22.29
C PRO A 106 7.82 19.99 22.84
N GLU A 107 8.27 20.14 24.10
CA GLU A 107 9.22 19.20 24.71
C GLU A 107 8.54 17.86 25.06
N ILE A 108 7.30 17.93 25.57
CA ILE A 108 6.47 16.75 25.83
C ILE A 108 6.07 16.09 24.50
N ALA A 109 5.65 16.90 23.53
CA ALA A 109 5.27 16.46 22.20
C ALA A 109 6.36 15.65 21.51
N LYS A 110 7.57 16.21 21.40
CA LYS A 110 8.72 15.56 20.74
C LYS A 110 9.05 14.19 21.35
N LYS A 111 8.82 14.04 22.65
CA LYS A 111 9.07 12.79 23.38
C LYS A 111 7.96 11.75 23.20
N HIS A 112 6.70 12.17 23.07
CA HIS A 112 5.54 11.28 23.20
C HIS A 112 4.73 11.10 21.91
N ILE A 113 4.56 12.16 21.10
CA ILE A 113 3.72 12.14 19.90
C ILE A 113 4.16 11.08 18.88
N PRO A 114 5.45 10.87 18.58
CA PRO A 114 5.85 9.83 17.64
C PRO A 114 5.31 8.44 17.99
N ALA A 115 5.43 8.04 19.26
CA ALA A 115 4.95 6.75 19.71
C ALA A 115 3.42 6.68 19.77
N ILE A 116 2.76 7.79 20.11
CA ILE A 116 1.29 7.88 20.09
C ILE A 116 0.78 7.74 18.65
N ARG A 117 1.28 8.54 17.72
CA ARG A 117 0.78 8.58 16.33
C ARG A 117 1.07 7.30 15.55
N LYS A 118 2.14 6.57 15.86
CA LYS A 118 2.33 5.21 15.34
C LYS A 118 1.22 4.26 15.80
N LYS A 119 0.82 4.32 17.06
CA LYS A 119 -0.30 3.51 17.58
C LYS A 119 -1.63 3.91 16.96
N GLU A 120 -1.87 5.21 16.80
CA GLU A 120 -3.05 5.74 16.11
C GLU A 120 -3.10 5.27 14.65
N LEU A 121 -1.98 5.38 13.92
CA LEU A 121 -1.87 4.89 12.54
C LEU A 121 -2.09 3.38 12.42
N MET A 122 -1.55 2.58 13.35
CA MET A 122 -1.77 1.14 13.35
C MET A 122 -3.23 0.79 13.66
N ALA A 123 -3.88 1.51 14.58
CA ALA A 123 -5.30 1.33 14.87
C ALA A 123 -6.18 1.73 13.67
N GLY A 124 -5.91 2.89 13.05
CA GLY A 124 -6.57 3.35 11.84
C GLY A 124 -6.37 2.41 10.66
N GLY A 125 -5.13 2.00 10.42
CA GLY A 125 -4.77 1.08 9.36
C GLY A 125 -5.39 -0.32 9.52
N SER A 126 -5.56 -0.80 10.76
CA SER A 126 -6.30 -2.06 11.00
C SER A 126 -7.76 -2.01 10.54
N ILE A 127 -8.39 -0.82 10.48
CA ILE A 127 -9.76 -0.66 9.98
C ILE A 127 -9.81 -0.82 8.46
N ILE A 128 -8.81 -0.32 7.74
CA ILE A 128 -8.75 -0.37 6.27
C ILE A 128 -7.96 -1.59 5.75
N GLY A 129 -7.40 -2.41 6.65
CA GLY A 129 -6.73 -3.67 6.32
C GLY A 129 -5.25 -3.54 5.99
N LEU A 130 -4.55 -2.54 6.52
CA LEU A 130 -3.09 -2.49 6.44
C LEU A 130 -2.46 -3.66 7.19
N ARG A 131 -1.51 -4.34 6.57
CA ARG A 131 -0.85 -5.53 7.11
C ARG A 131 0.50 -5.23 7.75
N ASP A 132 1.32 -4.42 7.10
CA ASP A 132 2.67 -4.09 7.57
C ASP A 132 2.97 -2.58 7.51
N TYR A 133 3.93 -2.15 8.33
CA TYR A 133 4.33 -0.77 8.53
C TYR A 133 5.85 -0.62 8.57
N THR A 134 6.40 0.17 7.66
CA THR A 134 7.78 0.64 7.72
C THR A 134 7.83 2.07 8.23
N PHE A 135 8.34 2.27 9.45
CA PHE A 135 8.55 3.60 10.03
C PHE A 135 10.00 4.06 9.82
N ILE A 136 10.21 5.11 9.04
CA ILE A 136 11.55 5.64 8.73
C ILE A 136 12.02 6.67 9.78
N ASP A 137 11.07 7.28 10.50
CA ASP A 137 11.30 8.17 11.65
C ASP A 137 12.11 9.44 11.35
N GLN A 138 11.98 9.96 10.12
CA GLN A 138 12.51 11.29 9.80
C GLN A 138 11.81 12.38 10.61
N PRO A 139 12.50 13.49 10.93
CA PRO A 139 11.86 14.58 11.66
C PRO A 139 10.73 15.21 10.84
N ASP A 140 9.60 15.42 11.50
CA ASP A 140 8.58 16.39 11.06
C ASP A 140 8.81 17.67 11.85
N THR A 141 9.41 18.68 11.21
CA THR A 141 9.75 19.96 11.85
C THR A 141 8.59 20.97 11.85
N GLY A 142 7.44 20.58 11.31
CA GLY A 142 6.25 21.42 11.18
C GLY A 142 6.02 21.94 9.76
N LYS A 143 5.07 22.89 9.64
CA LYS A 143 4.52 23.29 8.34
C LYS A 143 5.51 24.13 7.52
N THR A 144 5.97 23.57 6.42
CA THR A 144 6.68 24.25 5.32
C THR A 144 6.07 23.86 3.96
N PHE A 145 6.31 24.66 2.93
CA PHE A 145 5.89 24.40 1.55
C PHE A 145 7.07 24.20 0.60
N ASP A 146 8.31 24.22 1.09
CA ASP A 146 9.50 24.00 0.30
C ASP A 146 9.97 22.54 0.46
N ALA A 147 9.81 21.74 -0.60
CA ALA A 147 10.18 20.32 -0.57
C ALA A 147 11.70 20.14 -0.61
N ASP A 148 12.41 20.97 -1.37
CA ASP A 148 13.87 20.94 -1.45
C ASP A 148 14.48 21.26 -0.09
N ALA A 149 13.93 22.25 0.63
CA ALA A 149 14.40 22.55 1.98
C ALA A 149 14.30 21.35 2.95
N VAL A 150 13.22 20.57 2.87
CA VAL A 150 13.06 19.34 3.67
C VAL A 150 14.13 18.31 3.29
N MET A 151 14.30 18.06 1.99
CA MET A 151 15.24 17.05 1.49
C MET A 151 16.69 17.45 1.77
N ASP A 152 17.04 18.72 1.62
CA ASP A 152 18.42 19.19 1.77
C ASP A 152 18.84 19.36 3.24
N ASN A 153 17.90 19.65 4.15
CA ASN A 153 18.25 20.14 5.49
C ASN A 153 17.60 19.36 6.65
N GLU A 154 16.51 18.63 6.42
CA GLU A 154 15.75 18.00 7.50
C GLU A 154 15.91 16.48 7.53
N TRP A 155 15.89 15.83 6.37
CA TRP A 155 15.88 14.38 6.28
C TRP A 155 17.26 13.79 5.96
N ASP A 156 17.53 12.61 6.51
CA ASP A 156 18.59 11.73 6.03
C ASP A 156 18.10 11.07 4.72
N VAL A 157 18.34 11.76 3.62
CA VAL A 157 17.86 11.35 2.28
C VAL A 157 18.44 10.02 1.82
N GLU A 158 19.67 9.69 2.24
CA GLU A 158 20.26 8.39 1.92
C GLU A 158 19.56 7.28 2.68
N LEU A 159 19.22 7.49 3.95
CA LEU A 159 18.43 6.53 4.72
C LEU A 159 17.04 6.35 4.12
N VAL A 160 16.33 7.43 3.79
CA VAL A 160 15.01 7.37 3.15
C VAL A 160 15.08 6.56 1.86
N ALA A 161 16.02 6.90 0.96
CA ALA A 161 16.20 6.19 -0.30
C ALA A 161 16.50 4.70 -0.10
N ARG A 162 17.46 4.36 0.79
CA ARG A 162 17.81 2.96 1.08
C ARG A 162 16.65 2.16 1.65
N VAL A 163 15.84 2.75 2.53
CA VAL A 163 14.70 2.05 3.13
C VAL A 163 13.60 1.82 2.09
N LEU A 164 13.28 2.82 1.27
CA LEU A 164 12.27 2.64 0.21
C LEU A 164 12.72 1.65 -0.86
N ASP A 165 13.99 1.67 -1.27
CA ASP A 165 14.55 0.69 -2.19
C ASP A 165 14.39 -0.74 -1.65
N ARG A 166 14.64 -0.93 -0.34
CA ARG A 166 14.46 -2.22 0.31
C ARG A 166 13.00 -2.65 0.38
N VAL A 167 12.11 -1.76 0.83
CA VAL A 167 10.67 -2.08 0.95
C VAL A 167 10.10 -2.49 -0.41
N LEU A 168 10.44 -1.75 -1.47
CA LEU A 168 10.00 -2.07 -2.83
C LEU A 168 10.59 -3.40 -3.35
N ALA A 169 11.86 -3.68 -3.07
CA ALA A 169 12.50 -4.93 -3.47
C ALA A 169 11.94 -6.16 -2.74
N ASP A 170 11.55 -6.00 -1.46
CA ASP A 170 11.08 -7.09 -0.62
C ASP A 170 9.58 -7.38 -0.81
N GLY A 171 8.77 -6.40 -1.24
CA GLY A 171 7.31 -6.45 -1.17
C GLY A 171 6.52 -6.83 -2.44
N ASP A 172 7.17 -6.93 -3.61
CA ASP A 172 6.56 -7.31 -4.91
C ASP A 172 5.18 -6.65 -5.16
N TYR A 173 5.14 -5.32 -5.04
CA TYR A 173 3.91 -4.54 -5.15
C TYR A 173 3.49 -4.35 -6.61
N ASP A 174 2.19 -4.39 -6.87
CA ASP A 174 1.61 -4.02 -8.17
C ASP A 174 1.50 -2.50 -8.31
N PHE A 175 1.21 -1.81 -7.19
CA PHE A 175 1.00 -0.37 -7.16
C PHE A 175 1.69 0.30 -5.98
N VAL A 176 2.08 1.56 -6.18
CA VAL A 176 2.50 2.48 -5.13
C VAL A 176 1.55 3.67 -5.11
N PHE A 177 0.95 3.96 -3.95
CA PHE A 177 0.10 5.14 -3.77
C PHE A 177 0.86 6.22 -3.01
N THR A 178 0.88 7.43 -3.56
CA THR A 178 1.42 8.63 -2.92
C THR A 178 0.36 9.72 -2.85
N MET A 179 0.57 10.75 -2.04
CA MET A 179 -0.23 11.97 -2.19
C MET A 179 0.19 12.73 -3.45
N VAL A 180 -0.74 13.49 -4.04
CA VAL A 180 -0.40 14.38 -5.17
C VAL A 180 0.46 15.56 -4.71
N PRO A 181 1.64 15.81 -5.31
CA PRO A 181 2.60 16.80 -4.82
C PRO A 181 2.30 18.22 -5.33
N VAL A 182 1.06 18.72 -5.18
CA VAL A 182 0.68 20.06 -5.66
C VAL A 182 1.41 21.16 -4.86
N PRO A 183 1.76 22.31 -5.44
CA PRO A 183 2.57 23.34 -4.76
C PRO A 183 2.04 23.78 -3.40
N SER A 184 0.71 23.82 -3.24
CA SER A 184 0.01 24.22 -2.02
C SER A 184 -0.07 23.13 -0.93
N THR A 185 0.36 21.90 -1.21
CA THR A 185 0.49 20.86 -0.18
C THR A 185 1.74 21.06 0.66
N HIS A 186 1.67 20.60 1.90
CA HIS A 186 2.81 20.65 2.81
C HIS A 186 4.01 19.89 2.21
N ALA A 187 5.19 20.51 2.31
CA ALA A 187 6.46 20.05 1.79
C ALA A 187 6.78 18.57 2.04
N HIS A 188 6.52 18.06 3.25
CA HIS A 188 6.81 16.65 3.53
C HIS A 188 6.01 15.70 2.64
N HIS A 189 4.74 15.99 2.29
CA HIS A 189 3.99 15.15 1.35
C HIS A 189 4.62 15.20 -0.05
N LYS A 190 5.09 16.38 -0.48
CA LYS A 190 5.77 16.52 -1.77
C LYS A 190 7.07 15.74 -1.81
N ALA A 191 7.91 15.89 -0.78
CA ALA A 191 9.16 15.16 -0.62
C ALA A 191 8.91 13.63 -0.57
N ALA A 192 7.87 13.18 0.13
CA ALA A 192 7.50 11.77 0.16
C ALA A 192 7.15 11.21 -1.22
N SER A 193 6.35 11.95 -2.00
CA SER A 193 6.03 11.57 -3.38
C SER A 193 7.26 11.57 -4.28
N ILE A 194 8.16 12.56 -4.15
CA ILE A 194 9.43 12.60 -4.89
C ILE A 194 10.26 11.34 -4.58
N PHE A 195 10.48 11.02 -3.30
CA PHE A 195 11.26 9.83 -2.91
C PHE A 195 10.64 8.52 -3.38
N ALA A 196 9.31 8.40 -3.35
CA ALA A 196 8.60 7.24 -3.87
C ALA A 196 8.87 7.06 -5.38
N LEU A 197 8.73 8.14 -6.16
CA LEU A 197 8.96 8.13 -7.61
C LEU A 197 10.42 7.82 -7.94
N GLU A 198 11.35 8.42 -7.20
CA GLU A 198 12.77 8.15 -7.38
C GLU A 198 13.13 6.69 -7.07
N ALA A 199 12.59 6.12 -5.98
CA ALA A 199 12.82 4.73 -5.61
C ALA A 199 12.29 3.76 -6.68
N VAL A 200 11.05 3.96 -7.16
CA VAL A 200 10.51 3.16 -8.26
C VAL A 200 11.32 3.37 -9.55
N SER A 201 11.81 4.59 -9.83
CA SER A 201 12.63 4.85 -11.01
C SER A 201 13.99 4.13 -11.00
N ARG A 202 14.53 3.81 -9.82
CA ARG A 202 15.77 3.02 -9.67
C ARG A 202 15.56 1.53 -9.93
N MET A 203 14.33 1.02 -9.84
CA MET A 203 14.04 -0.39 -10.12
C MET A 203 14.16 -0.69 -11.62
N ALA A 204 14.46 -1.95 -11.94
CA ALA A 204 14.39 -2.45 -13.31
C ALA A 204 12.97 -2.33 -13.86
N THR A 205 12.80 -1.85 -15.10
CA THR A 205 11.48 -1.55 -15.70
C THR A 205 10.48 -2.70 -15.57
N ALA A 206 10.92 -3.95 -15.73
CA ALA A 206 10.05 -5.13 -15.65
C ALA A 206 9.49 -5.41 -14.24
N ASN A 207 10.06 -4.80 -13.20
CA ASN A 207 9.68 -5.02 -11.80
C ASN A 207 9.08 -3.76 -11.15
N ARG A 208 8.83 -2.70 -11.92
CA ARG A 208 8.32 -1.44 -11.36
C ARG A 208 6.83 -1.57 -11.03
N PRO A 209 6.39 -1.27 -9.79
CA PRO A 209 4.98 -1.03 -9.53
C PRO A 209 4.48 0.21 -10.29
N ILE A 210 3.18 0.26 -10.56
CA ILE A 210 2.54 1.46 -11.10
C ILE A 210 2.35 2.47 -9.97
N VAL A 211 2.91 3.68 -10.13
CA VAL A 211 2.78 4.75 -9.13
C VAL A 211 1.57 5.62 -9.44
N LEU A 212 0.67 5.80 -8.47
CA LEU A 212 -0.50 6.67 -8.58
C LEU A 212 -0.43 7.81 -7.55
N ALA A 213 -0.64 9.04 -8.02
CA ALA A 213 -0.82 10.21 -7.18
C ALA A 213 -2.28 10.27 -6.73
N GLY A 214 -2.57 10.25 -5.43
CA GLY A 214 -3.93 10.31 -4.92
C GLY A 214 -4.24 11.57 -4.11
N SER A 215 -5.53 11.91 -4.05
CA SER A 215 -6.06 13.05 -3.29
C SER A 215 -7.54 12.87 -2.98
N SER A 216 -8.03 13.47 -1.89
CA SER A 216 -9.46 13.61 -1.66
C SER A 216 -10.02 14.82 -2.42
N GLN A 217 -11.16 14.64 -3.09
CA GLN A 217 -11.82 15.66 -3.91
C GLN A 217 -13.33 15.72 -3.61
N SER A 218 -13.92 16.90 -3.77
CA SER A 218 -15.37 17.09 -3.62
C SER A 218 -16.16 16.65 -4.85
N THR A 219 -15.57 16.76 -6.04
CA THR A 219 -16.18 16.41 -7.33
C THR A 219 -15.29 15.47 -8.14
N PHE A 220 -15.89 14.79 -9.13
CA PHE A 220 -15.17 13.92 -10.05
C PHE A 220 -15.73 14.06 -11.49
N PRO A 221 -14.89 14.37 -12.49
CA PRO A 221 -13.50 14.80 -12.33
C PRO A 221 -13.42 16.14 -11.54
N PRO A 222 -12.30 16.44 -10.88
CA PRO A 222 -12.16 17.66 -10.09
C PRO A 222 -12.10 18.90 -11.00
N GLU A 223 -12.99 19.86 -10.74
CA GLU A 223 -13.23 21.02 -11.63
C GLU A 223 -12.05 22.00 -11.73
N SER A 224 -11.22 22.07 -10.69
CA SER A 224 -10.14 23.07 -10.57
C SER A 224 -8.73 22.45 -10.51
N PHE A 225 -8.59 21.16 -10.81
CA PHE A 225 -7.30 20.48 -10.75
C PHE A 225 -6.45 20.79 -12.00
N THR A 226 -5.42 21.62 -11.82
CA THR A 226 -4.54 22.09 -12.91
C THR A 226 -3.08 21.69 -12.75
N PHE A 227 -2.75 20.96 -11.67
CA PHE A 227 -1.39 20.53 -11.43
C PHE A 227 -0.91 19.55 -12.50
N ARG A 228 0.32 19.76 -12.98
CA ARG A 228 0.95 18.90 -13.99
C ARG A 228 2.28 18.34 -13.53
N MET A 229 3.12 19.16 -12.92
CA MET A 229 4.44 18.78 -12.45
C MET A 229 4.81 19.74 -11.34
N LEU A 230 5.54 19.26 -10.35
CA LEU A 230 6.20 20.10 -9.36
C LEU A 230 7.49 20.64 -9.97
N GLU A 231 7.68 21.96 -9.94
CA GLU A 231 8.88 22.62 -10.44
C GLU A 231 10.13 22.00 -9.80
N GLY A 232 11.17 21.75 -10.60
CA GLY A 232 12.41 21.09 -10.16
C GLY A 232 12.36 19.56 -10.13
N HIS A 233 11.17 18.92 -10.17
CA HIS A 233 11.02 17.47 -10.00
C HIS A 233 10.26 16.81 -11.17
N PRO A 234 10.92 16.55 -12.32
CA PRO A 234 10.27 16.07 -13.53
C PRO A 234 9.60 14.68 -13.39
N LEU A 235 10.04 13.84 -12.45
CA LEU A 235 9.36 12.56 -12.17
C LEU A 235 7.94 12.74 -11.64
N THR A 236 7.60 13.92 -11.11
CA THR A 236 6.24 14.23 -10.62
C THR A 236 5.24 14.58 -11.71
N THR A 237 5.65 14.51 -12.99
CA THR A 237 4.77 14.83 -14.10
C THR A 237 3.60 13.84 -14.17
N LEU A 238 2.38 14.37 -14.16
CA LEU A 238 1.15 13.60 -14.33
C LEU A 238 0.77 13.48 -15.79
N SER A 239 0.28 12.32 -16.19
CA SER A 239 -0.30 12.07 -17.50
C SER A 239 -1.41 13.08 -17.81
N ASP A 240 -1.38 13.63 -19.01
CA ASP A 240 -2.40 14.53 -19.55
C ASP A 240 -3.48 13.80 -20.37
N GLU A 241 -3.16 12.61 -20.87
CA GLU A 241 -4.04 11.78 -21.69
C GLU A 241 -4.88 10.76 -20.89
N HIS A 242 -4.43 10.36 -19.70
CA HIS A 242 -5.02 9.24 -18.97
C HIS A 242 -5.42 9.60 -17.54
N GLY A 243 -6.61 9.11 -17.13
CA GLY A 243 -7.22 9.42 -15.85
C GLY A 243 -7.93 10.79 -15.81
N PRO A 244 -8.29 11.28 -14.61
CA PRO A 244 -8.13 10.60 -13.33
C PRO A 244 -9.07 9.39 -13.20
N TRP A 245 -8.73 8.48 -12.30
CA TRP A 245 -9.65 7.47 -11.77
C TRP A 245 -10.10 7.87 -10.37
N GLY A 246 -11.18 7.28 -9.88
CA GLY A 246 -11.59 7.58 -8.52
C GLY A 246 -12.62 6.65 -7.94
N PHE A 247 -12.70 6.68 -6.62
CA PHE A 247 -13.66 5.95 -5.82
C PHE A 247 -14.59 6.93 -5.10
N ASN A 248 -15.89 6.80 -5.35
CA ASN A 248 -16.90 7.61 -4.66
C ASN A 248 -17.20 7.00 -3.29
N ARG A 249 -16.80 7.67 -2.21
CA ARG A 249 -17.10 7.26 -0.83
C ARG A 249 -18.60 7.29 -0.49
N ASN A 250 -19.44 7.92 -1.31
CA ASN A 250 -20.89 7.83 -1.20
C ASN A 250 -21.49 6.55 -1.80
N THR A 251 -20.67 5.67 -2.40
CA THR A 251 -21.11 4.34 -2.82
C THR A 251 -21.82 3.64 -1.66
N LYS A 252 -23.05 3.20 -1.94
CA LYS A 252 -23.96 2.65 -0.94
C LYS A 252 -23.63 1.20 -0.65
N LEU A 253 -23.86 0.79 0.60
CA LEU A 253 -23.72 -0.60 1.05
C LEU A 253 -24.63 -0.86 2.26
N GLY A 254 -24.75 -2.15 2.60
CA GLY A 254 -25.50 -2.62 3.76
C GLY A 254 -27.01 -2.72 3.52
N LEU A 255 -27.77 -2.94 4.59
CA LEU A 255 -29.22 -3.07 4.53
C LEU A 255 -29.87 -1.76 4.04
N ASP A 256 -30.70 -1.86 3.01
CA ASP A 256 -31.44 -0.75 2.38
C ASP A 256 -30.54 0.44 1.95
N ASP A 257 -29.29 0.20 1.54
CA ASP A 257 -28.36 1.24 1.06
C ASP A 257 -28.13 2.39 2.06
N ARG A 258 -28.23 2.09 3.37
CA ARG A 258 -28.14 3.10 4.43
C ARG A 258 -26.71 3.47 4.82
N LEU A 259 -25.72 2.68 4.45
CA LEU A 259 -24.32 2.90 4.78
C LEU A 259 -23.55 3.40 3.55
N ASN A 260 -22.38 4.01 3.77
CA ASN A 260 -21.43 4.38 2.73
C ASN A 260 -19.98 4.34 3.27
N TYR A 261 -19.01 4.45 2.38
CA TYR A 261 -17.59 4.35 2.71
C TYR A 261 -17.02 5.58 3.45
N ASN A 262 -17.76 6.68 3.57
CA ASN A 262 -17.36 7.76 4.49
C ASN A 262 -17.30 7.27 5.93
N ILE A 263 -18.09 6.24 6.29
CA ILE A 263 -18.03 5.61 7.62
C ILE A 263 -16.64 5.03 7.89
N ILE A 264 -16.06 4.31 6.91
CA ILE A 264 -14.72 3.73 7.03
C ILE A 264 -13.66 4.80 7.22
N ARG A 265 -13.69 5.85 6.38
CA ARG A 265 -12.79 7.00 6.53
C ARG A 265 -12.95 7.67 7.90
N ASN A 266 -14.17 7.84 8.38
CA ASN A 266 -14.44 8.48 9.67
C ASN A 266 -13.93 7.63 10.84
N TRP A 267 -14.06 6.30 10.77
CA TRP A 267 -13.47 5.42 11.79
C TRP A 267 -11.94 5.53 11.81
N LEU A 268 -11.29 5.54 10.65
CA LEU A 268 -9.85 5.76 10.55
C LEU A 268 -9.45 7.12 11.13
N ILE A 269 -10.10 8.21 10.71
CA ILE A 269 -9.85 9.56 11.23
C ILE A 269 -10.02 9.62 12.76
N ALA A 270 -10.99 8.90 13.32
CA ALA A 270 -11.23 8.85 14.76
C ALA A 270 -10.07 8.21 15.53
N GLU A 271 -9.20 7.44 14.87
CA GLU A 271 -7.99 6.90 15.49
C GLU A 271 -6.88 7.94 15.64
N HIS A 272 -6.78 8.93 14.74
CA HIS A 272 -5.78 10.01 14.77
C HIS A 272 -6.15 11.13 15.76
N LYS A 273 -6.36 10.79 17.03
CA LYS A 273 -6.84 11.69 18.09
C LYS A 273 -5.85 12.82 18.37
N SER A 274 -4.55 12.52 18.33
CA SER A 274 -3.48 13.51 18.55
C SER A 274 -3.34 14.54 17.42
N GLN A 275 -3.94 14.27 16.26
CA GLN A 275 -4.07 15.22 15.16
C GLN A 275 -5.49 15.77 15.09
N GLY A 276 -5.81 16.74 15.95
CA GLY A 276 -7.17 17.26 16.10
C GLY A 276 -7.78 17.87 14.83
N THR A 277 -6.96 18.40 13.90
CA THR A 277 -7.45 18.93 12.62
C THR A 277 -8.10 17.86 11.76
N MET A 278 -7.63 16.60 11.84
CA MET A 278 -8.21 15.49 11.08
C MET A 278 -9.68 15.27 11.42
N GLN A 279 -10.08 15.53 12.67
CA GLN A 279 -11.46 15.40 13.12
C GLN A 279 -12.42 16.34 12.37
N THR A 280 -11.95 17.49 11.88
CA THR A 280 -12.77 18.43 11.11
C THR A 280 -13.15 17.88 9.73
N TYR A 281 -12.39 16.91 9.21
CA TYR A 281 -12.61 16.33 7.89
C TYR A 281 -13.73 15.27 7.89
N MET A 282 -14.21 14.80 9.06
CA MET A 282 -15.31 13.82 9.13
C MET A 282 -16.64 14.36 8.59
N SER A 283 -16.80 15.69 8.64
CA SER A 283 -18.01 16.39 8.21
C SER A 283 -17.86 17.09 6.86
N LEU A 284 -16.68 17.01 6.22
CA LEU A 284 -16.46 17.62 4.92
C LEU A 284 -17.12 16.80 3.82
N GLY A 285 -17.68 17.49 2.82
CA GLY A 285 -18.35 16.90 1.66
C GLY A 285 -17.40 16.28 0.63
N GLU A 286 -16.11 16.16 0.93
CA GLU A 286 -15.15 15.45 0.09
C GLU A 286 -15.64 14.00 -0.06
N SER A 287 -16.07 13.66 -1.27
CA SER A 287 -16.75 12.39 -1.52
C SER A 287 -15.91 11.46 -2.40
N TRP A 288 -14.81 11.94 -2.97
CA TRP A 288 -14.02 11.18 -3.92
C TRP A 288 -12.59 10.99 -3.43
N GLU A 289 -12.08 9.77 -3.59
CA GLU A 289 -10.65 9.48 -3.63
C GLU A 289 -10.25 9.43 -5.10
N THR A 290 -9.43 10.38 -5.54
CA THR A 290 -9.07 10.59 -6.95
C THR A 290 -7.61 10.28 -7.16
N TYR A 291 -7.28 9.59 -8.25
CA TYR A 291 -5.95 9.08 -8.56
C TYR A 291 -5.54 9.48 -9.97
N TRP A 292 -4.31 9.97 -10.11
CA TRP A 292 -3.69 10.35 -11.37
C TRP A 292 -2.47 9.46 -11.64
N LEU A 293 -2.28 9.12 -12.91
CA LEU A 293 -1.11 8.38 -13.37
C LEU A 293 0.09 9.33 -13.52
N TYR A 294 1.23 8.98 -12.97
CA TYR A 294 2.49 9.64 -13.33
C TYR A 294 2.95 9.20 -14.71
N GLU A 295 3.53 10.11 -15.50
CA GLU A 295 4.03 9.82 -16.86
C GLU A 295 5.10 8.71 -16.86
N MET A 296 5.86 8.56 -15.77
CA MET A 296 6.91 7.54 -15.65
C MET A 296 6.40 6.09 -15.77
N ASN A 297 5.09 5.87 -15.62
CA ASN A 297 4.48 4.56 -15.76
C ASN A 297 4.24 4.15 -17.23
N GLY A 298 4.23 5.11 -18.16
CA GLY A 298 3.90 4.86 -19.57
C GLY A 298 2.42 4.50 -19.85
N PRO A 299 2.00 4.53 -21.12
CA PRO A 299 0.63 4.20 -21.53
C PRO A 299 0.25 2.73 -21.32
N GLU A 300 1.23 1.83 -21.22
CA GLU A 300 1.03 0.41 -20.93
C GLU A 300 0.42 0.13 -19.55
N ALA A 301 0.55 1.08 -18.61
CA ALA A 301 -0.03 0.96 -17.27
C ALA A 301 -1.56 1.16 -17.27
N VAL A 302 -2.10 1.85 -18.27
CA VAL A 302 -3.51 2.29 -18.30
C VAL A 302 -4.51 1.14 -18.18
N PRO A 303 -4.39 0.02 -18.91
CA PRO A 303 -5.34 -1.10 -18.77
C PRO A 303 -5.32 -1.70 -17.37
N THR A 304 -4.16 -1.77 -16.72
CA THR A 304 -4.00 -2.30 -15.36
C THR A 304 -4.62 -1.38 -14.31
N VAL A 305 -4.43 -0.07 -14.44
CA VAL A 305 -5.08 0.92 -13.57
C VAL A 305 -6.60 0.92 -13.77
N GLN A 306 -7.06 0.87 -15.02
CA GLN A 306 -8.49 0.77 -15.31
C GLN A 306 -9.10 -0.48 -14.68
N ALA A 307 -8.45 -1.64 -14.82
CA ALA A 307 -8.91 -2.89 -14.22
C ALA A 307 -9.00 -2.81 -12.69
N LEU A 308 -8.05 -2.15 -12.03
CA LEU A 308 -8.11 -1.91 -10.58
C LEU A 308 -9.34 -1.07 -10.20
N PHE A 309 -9.58 0.03 -10.91
CA PHE A 309 -10.69 0.95 -10.57
C PHE A 309 -12.07 0.42 -10.96
N ASP A 310 -12.17 -0.34 -12.05
CA ASP A 310 -13.38 -1.10 -12.37
C ASP A 310 -13.68 -2.09 -11.23
N ALA A 311 -12.66 -2.82 -10.75
CA ALA A 311 -12.82 -3.78 -9.66
C ALA A 311 -13.22 -3.13 -8.33
N VAL A 312 -12.62 -1.99 -7.92
CA VAL A 312 -13.01 -1.37 -6.64
C VAL A 312 -14.42 -0.77 -6.68
N VAL A 313 -14.91 -0.35 -7.85
CA VAL A 313 -16.26 0.21 -8.04
C VAL A 313 -17.33 -0.88 -8.15
N ASP A 314 -17.05 -2.00 -8.82
CA ASP A 314 -18.07 -2.98 -9.23
C ASP A 314 -18.48 -4.00 -8.16
N VAL A 315 -17.80 -4.06 -7.00
CA VAL A 315 -18.21 -4.98 -5.93
C VAL A 315 -19.57 -4.54 -5.35
N LYS A 316 -20.59 -5.39 -5.39
CA LYS A 316 -21.88 -5.15 -4.70
C LYS A 316 -21.87 -5.77 -3.31
#